data_AF-A0A424PBF9-F1
#
_entry.id   AF-A0A424PBF9-F1
#
_cell.length_a   1.000
_cell.length_b   1.000
_cell.length_c   1.000
_cell.angle_alpha   90.00
_cell.angle_beta   90.00
_cell.angle_gamma   90.00
#
_symmetry.space_group_name_H-M   'P 1'
#
loop_
_entity.id
_entity.type
_entity.pdbx_description
1 polymer ?
#
loop_
_entity_poly.entity_id
_entity_poly.type
_entity_poly.pdbx_seq_one_letter_code
_entity_poly.pdbx_strand_id
1 'polypeptide(L)' 'MEKPKMPFNSKNYKLMIIGIIIILTGFVIMSVDGEEYGYGFLGLTLGPLVVLFGFIFQFFAIFHKGK' A
#
# COMPACT_ATOMS: atom_id res chain seq x y z
N MET A 1 -18.06 -30.23 -3.25
CA MET A 1 -17.41 -28.98 -3.73
C MET A 1 -16.10 -28.83 -3.00
N GLU A 2 -14.96 -28.94 -3.69
CA GLU A 2 -13.66 -28.67 -3.05
C GLU A 2 -13.58 -27.20 -2.64
N LYS A 3 -13.13 -26.93 -1.41
CA LYS A 3 -12.89 -25.55 -0.97
C LYS A 3 -11.68 -25.03 -1.76
N PRO A 4 -11.78 -23.90 -2.49
CA PRO A 4 -10.63 -23.34 -3.16
C PRO A 4 -9.54 -23.07 -2.13
N LYS A 5 -8.39 -23.73 -2.29
CA LYS A 5 -7.19 -23.45 -1.49
C LYS A 5 -6.69 -22.08 -1.93
N MET A 6 -6.98 -21.06 -1.13
CA MET A 6 -6.36 -19.75 -1.32
C MET A 6 -4.86 -19.85 -1.06
N PRO A 7 -4.02 -19.11 -1.81
CA PRO A 7 -2.56 -19.13 -1.64
C PRO A 7 -2.11 -18.59 -0.28
N PHE A 8 -2.92 -17.75 0.38
CA PHE A 8 -2.61 -17.14 1.67
C PHE A 8 -3.77 -17.28 2.67
N ASN A 9 -3.46 -17.05 3.96
CA ASN A 9 -4.46 -17.03 5.02
C ASN A 9 -5.25 -15.70 4.97
N SER A 10 -6.47 -15.67 5.52
CA SER A 10 -7.31 -14.48 5.64
C SER A 10 -6.61 -13.31 6.35
N LYS A 11 -5.69 -13.59 7.27
CA LYS A 11 -4.86 -12.56 7.92
C LYS A 11 -3.96 -11.82 6.92
N ASN A 12 -3.31 -12.55 6.01
CA ASN A 12 -2.47 -11.96 4.97
C ASN A 12 -3.29 -11.06 4.05
N TYR A 13 -4.47 -11.51 3.62
CA TYR A 13 -5.35 -10.68 2.80
C TYR A 13 -5.77 -9.37 3.49
N LYS A 14 -6.04 -9.40 4.79
CA LYS A 14 -6.31 -8.17 5.56
C LYS A 14 -5.09 -7.23 5.55
N LEU A 15 -3.88 -7.76 5.76
CA LEU A 15 -2.65 -6.97 5.68
C LEU A 15 -2.46 -6.41 4.26
N MET A 16 -2.67 -7.20 3.21
CA MET A 16 -2.58 -6.73 1.82
C MET A 16 -3.56 -5.59 1.53
N ILE A 17 -4.80 -5.66 2.04
CA ILE A 17 -5.76 -4.56 1.89
C ILE A 17 -5.26 -3.29 2.58
N ILE A 18 -4.71 -3.40 3.80
CA ILE A 18 -4.11 -2.27 4.51
C ILE A 18 -2.96 -1.67 3.68
N GLY A 19 -2.08 -2.49 3.12
CA GLY A 19 -1.00 -2.01 2.27
C GLY A 19 -1.49 -1.30 1.01
N ILE A 20 -2.59 -1.76 0.39
CA ILE A 20 -3.21 -1.08 -0.76
C ILE A 20 -3.74 0.29 -0.34
N ILE A 21 -4.40 0.38 0.81
CA ILE A 21 -4.88 1.66 1.36
C ILE A 21 -3.72 2.64 1.58
N ILE A 22 -2.58 2.16 2.08
CA ILE A 22 -1.37 2.98 2.26
C ILE A 22 -0.86 3.50 0.90
N ILE A 23 -0.76 2.64 -0.12
CA ILE A 23 -0.36 3.04 -1.48
C ILE A 23 -1.32 4.10 -2.03
N LEU A 24 -2.63 3.86 -1.94
CA LEU A 24 -3.65 4.81 -2.39
C LEU A 24 -3.54 6.14 -1.65
N THR A 25 -3.28 6.11 -0.35
CA THR A 25 -3.06 7.32 0.45
C THR A 25 -1.86 8.12 -0.06
N GLY A 26 -0.77 7.45 -0.44
CA GLY A 26 0.38 8.10 -1.04
C GLY A 26 0.05 8.83 -2.35
N PHE A 27 -0.75 8.20 -3.22
CA PHE A 27 -1.25 8.86 -4.45
C PHE A 27 -2.22 10.01 -4.16
N VAL A 28 -3.09 9.87 -3.16
CA VAL A 28 -3.98 10.95 -2.74
C VAL A 28 -3.16 12.14 -2.23
N ILE A 29 -2.12 11.91 -1.43
CA ILE A 29 -1.20 12.96 -0.95
C ILE A 29 -0.57 13.72 -2.13
N MET A 30 -0.14 13.01 -3.19
CA MET A 30 0.38 13.66 -4.39
C MET A 30 -0.69 14.47 -5.12
N SER A 31 -1.92 13.97 -5.18
CA SER A 31 -3.02 14.61 -5.89
C SER A 31 -3.57 15.87 -5.21
N VAL A 32 -3.42 15.99 -3.89
CA VAL A 32 -3.88 17.17 -3.14
C VAL A 32 -2.81 18.24 -2.99
N ASP A 33 -1.60 18.00 -3.52
CA ASP A 33 -0.55 19.02 -3.53
C ASP A 33 -0.99 20.19 -4.42
N GLY A 34 -0.98 21.39 -3.85
CA GLY A 34 -1.46 22.61 -4.51
C GLY A 34 -0.40 23.29 -5.37
N GLU A 35 0.85 22.82 -5.30
CA GLU A 35 1.97 23.34 -6.10
C GLU A 35 1.87 22.89 -7.56
N GLU A 36 2.39 23.72 -8.47
CA GLU A 36 2.39 23.41 -9.90
C GLU A 36 3.11 22.07 -10.15
N TYR A 37 2.46 21.18 -10.90
CA TYR A 37 2.92 19.80 -11.16
C TYR A 37 3.15 18.93 -9.91
N GLY A 38 2.72 19.36 -8.71
CA GLY A 38 2.98 18.64 -7.46
C GLY A 38 4.45 18.70 -7.04
N TYR A 39 5.17 19.78 -7.40
CA TYR A 39 6.56 20.00 -6.97
C TYR A 39 6.71 20.41 -5.50
N GLY A 40 5.61 20.49 -4.76
CA GLY A 40 5.62 20.68 -3.33
C GLY A 40 6.22 19.49 -2.60
N PHE A 41 6.46 19.67 -1.30
CA PHE A 41 6.99 18.60 -0.45
C PHE A 41 6.05 17.38 -0.41
N LEU A 42 4.74 17.62 -0.46
CA LEU A 42 3.73 16.57 -0.42
C LEU A 42 3.77 15.71 -1.69
N GLY A 43 3.82 16.32 -2.87
CA GLY A 43 3.85 15.64 -4.16
C GLY A 43 5.21 15.02 -4.50
N LEU A 44 6.30 15.75 -4.26
CA LEU A 44 7.64 15.30 -4.69
C LEU A 44 8.31 14.35 -3.70
N THR A 45 8.04 14.50 -2.39
CA THR A 45 8.75 13.75 -1.34
C THR A 45 7.82 12.82 -0.56
N LEU A 46 6.82 13.37 0.12
CA LEU A 46 6.01 12.61 1.07
C LEU A 46 5.18 11.54 0.38
N GLY A 47 4.44 11.89 -0.67
CA GLY A 47 3.59 10.98 -1.43
C GLY A 47 4.37 9.79 -1.96
N PRO A 48 5.45 9.98 -2.75
CA PRO A 48 6.28 8.89 -3.25
C PRO A 48 6.87 8.00 -2.14
N LEU A 49 7.28 8.59 -1.01
CA LEU A 49 7.81 7.84 0.13
C LEU A 49 6.72 6.98 0.80
N VAL A 50 5.49 7.49 0.92
CA VAL A 50 4.33 6.73 1.43
C VAL A 50 3.98 5.59 0.47
N VAL A 51 4.00 5.83 -0.85
CA VAL A 51 3.78 4.77 -1.85
C VAL A 51 4.84 3.68 -1.74
N LEU A 52 6.12 4.06 -1.65
CA LEU A 52 7.23 3.12 -1.48
C LEU A 52 7.07 2.27 -0.21
N PHE A 53 6.72 2.91 0.91
CA PHE A 53 6.43 2.22 2.16
C PHE A 53 5.27 1.24 2.00
N GLY A 54 4.20 1.64 1.30
CA GLY A 54 3.07 0.77 1.00
C GLY A 54 3.46 -0.47 0.18
N PHE A 55 4.37 -0.33 -0.79
CA PHE A 55 4.93 -1.47 -1.52
C PHE A 55 5.79 -2.38 -0.63
N ILE A 56 6.67 -1.81 0.20
CA ILE A 56 7.46 -2.59 1.18
C ILE A 56 6.52 -3.36 2.12
N PHE A 57 5.43 -2.72 2.56
CA PHE A 57 4.42 -3.34 3.39
C PHE A 57 3.70 -4.49 2.68
N GLN A 58 3.47 -4.43 1.36
CA GLN A 58 2.92 -5.57 0.61
C GLN A 58 3.83 -6.79 0.67
N PHE A 59 5.14 -6.60 0.49
CA PHE A 59 6.08 -7.70 0.62
C PHE A 59 6.01 -8.30 2.02
N PHE A 60 5.99 -7.47 3.07
CA PHE A 60 5.78 -7.96 4.44
C PHE A 60 4.46 -8.72 4.60
N ALA A 61 3.36 -8.21 4.06
CA ALA A 61 2.03 -8.83 4.15
C ALA A 61 1.98 -10.20 3.47
N ILE A 62 2.67 -10.37 2.34
CA ILE A 62 2.78 -11.64 1.62
C ILE A 62 3.64 -12.63 2.41
N PHE A 63 4.79 -12.20 2.93
CA PHE A 63 5.71 -13.07 3.68
C PHE A 63 5.29 -13.32 5.13
N HIS A 64 4.29 -12.61 5.64
CA HIS A 64 3.78 -12.81 7.00
C HIS A 64 3.25 -14.25 7.13
N LYS A 65 4.02 -15.14 7.76
CA LYS A 65 3.55 -16.50 8.04
C LYS A 65 2.42 -16.41 9.06
N GLY A 66 1.18 -16.47 8.56
CA GLY A 66 0.01 -16.59 9.39
C GLY A 66 0.13 -17.88 10.20
N LYS A 67 0.34 -17.77 11.51
CA LYS A 67 -0.08 -18.83 12.43
C LYS A 67 -1.57 -19.11 12.21
#